data_AF-A0A075JKQ8-F1
#
_entry.id   AF-A0A075JKQ8-F1
#
_cell.length_a   1.000
_cell.length_b   1.000
_cell.length_c   1.000
_cell.angle_alpha   90.00
_cell.angle_beta   90.00
_cell.angle_gamma   90.00
#
_symmetry.space_group_name_H-M   'P 1'
#
loop_
_entity.id
_entity.type
_entity.pdbx_description
1 polymer ?
#
loop_
_entity_poly.entity_id
_entity_poly.type
_entity_poly.pdbx_seq_one_letter_code
_entity_poly.pdbx_strand_id
1 'polypeptide(L)'
;MVYTAFLEKEKNKEELKEELDTLEIQLFRMQNNIKEIAKKSEVISIDQARDEQWVVIYADRDEEVCQLMLHDCTKPFRGKWDSAIQVEYREGSTLHIADIKGEENKGYGSVLMHHLKEVAREDNFQYITGDIVERDFDHVDRLKHFYSKHHFDVKIDHQEQCGEIIWNDR
;
A
#
# COMPACT_ATOMS: atom_id res chain seq x y z
N MET A 1 12.31 -32.15 30.74
CA MET A 1 11.26 -32.46 29.75
C MET A 1 10.83 -31.13 29.16
N VAL A 2 11.25 -30.84 27.94
CA VAL A 2 11.06 -29.55 27.28
C VAL A 2 9.68 -29.58 26.62
N TYR A 3 8.75 -28.77 27.12
CA TYR A 3 7.45 -28.57 26.47
C TYR A 3 7.68 -27.74 25.20
N THR A 4 7.54 -28.38 24.04
CA THR A 4 7.59 -27.73 22.73
C THR A 4 6.30 -26.96 22.46
N ALA A 5 6.45 -25.79 21.84
CA ALA A 5 5.39 -24.88 21.39
C ALA A 5 4.56 -25.43 20.21
N PHE A 6 4.18 -26.72 20.26
CA PHE A 6 3.40 -27.42 19.24
C PHE A 6 2.18 -28.11 19.87
N LEU A 7 1.37 -27.33 20.58
CA LEU A 7 -0.03 -27.68 20.77
C LEU A 7 -0.85 -26.68 19.95
N GLU A 8 -0.82 -26.85 18.62
CA GLU A 8 -1.98 -26.44 17.83
C GLU A 8 -3.17 -27.14 18.47
N LYS A 9 -4.11 -26.38 19.04
CA LYS A 9 -5.40 -26.93 19.44
C LYS A 9 -5.98 -27.58 18.20
N GLU A 10 -6.23 -28.89 18.24
CA GLU A 10 -7.01 -29.57 17.21
C GLU A 10 -8.37 -28.88 17.13
N LYS A 11 -8.58 -28.10 16.06
CA LYS A 11 -9.85 -27.44 15.80
C LYS A 11 -10.92 -28.50 15.62
N ASN A 12 -12.08 -28.31 16.25
CA ASN A 12 -13.17 -29.25 16.08
C ASN A 12 -13.84 -29.08 14.70
N LYS A 13 -14.69 -30.04 14.31
CA LYS A 13 -15.35 -30.03 13.00
C LYS A 13 -16.23 -28.80 12.76
N GLU A 14 -16.84 -28.26 13.81
CA GLU A 14 -17.71 -27.08 13.73
C GLU A 14 -16.86 -25.81 13.53
N GLU A 15 -15.78 -25.66 14.29
CA GLU A 15 -14.79 -24.58 14.14
C GLU A 15 -14.18 -24.56 12.73
N LEU A 16 -13.77 -25.73 12.21
CA LEU A 16 -13.24 -25.87 10.84
C LEU A 16 -14.28 -25.48 9.78
N LYS A 17 -15.56 -25.78 10.01
CA LYS A 17 -16.63 -25.43 9.09
C LYS A 17 -16.90 -23.93 9.10
N GLU A 18 -16.97 -23.30 10.27
CA GLU A 18 -17.16 -21.85 10.39
C GLU A 18 -16.00 -21.07 9.73
N GLU A 19 -14.77 -21.55 9.90
CA GLU A 19 -13.60 -20.98 9.25
C GLU A 19 -13.67 -21.13 7.72
N LEU A 20 -14.06 -22.30 7.22
CA LEU A 20 -14.25 -22.53 5.78
C LEU A 20 -15.35 -21.62 5.21
N ASP A 21 -16.52 -21.55 5.86
CA ASP A 21 -17.63 -20.68 5.43
C ASP A 21 -17.18 -19.20 5.40
N THR A 22 -16.37 -18.78 6.37
CA THR A 22 -15.81 -17.42 6.43
C THR A 22 -14.85 -17.15 5.28
N LEU A 23 -13.96 -18.10 4.97
CA LEU A 23 -13.02 -18.01 3.85
C LEU A 23 -13.75 -17.98 2.51
N GLU A 24 -14.79 -18.80 2.33
CA GLU A 24 -15.62 -18.77 1.13
C GLU A 24 -16.26 -17.40 0.93
N ILE A 25 -16.85 -16.82 1.98
CA ILE A 25 -17.44 -15.47 1.91
C ILE A 25 -16.38 -14.42 1.53
N GLN A 26 -15.18 -14.50 2.10
CA GLN A 26 -14.08 -13.58 1.78
C GLN A 26 -13.64 -13.73 0.32
N LEU A 27 -13.50 -14.96 -0.18
CA LEU A 27 -13.14 -15.23 -1.57
C LEU A 27 -14.20 -14.68 -2.55
N PHE A 28 -15.48 -14.91 -2.28
CA PHE A 28 -16.56 -14.35 -3.11
C PHE A 28 -16.55 -12.81 -3.10
N ARG A 29 -16.25 -12.20 -1.95
CA ARG A 29 -16.13 -10.74 -1.85
C ARG A 29 -14.94 -10.21 -2.63
N MET A 30 -13.79 -10.84 -2.52
CA MET A 30 -12.59 -10.50 -3.28
C MET A 30 -12.82 -10.61 -4.79
N GLN A 31 -13.41 -11.72 -5.26
CA GLN A 31 -13.77 -11.91 -6.67
C GLN A 31 -14.68 -10.80 -7.20
N ASN A 32 -15.72 -10.44 -6.42
CA ASN A 32 -16.62 -9.35 -6.79
C ASN A 32 -15.90 -7.99 -6.79
N ASN A 33 -15.05 -7.72 -5.81
CA ASN A 33 -14.28 -6.48 -5.74
C ASN A 33 -13.37 -6.33 -6.95
N ILE A 34 -12.58 -7.36 -7.27
CA ILE A 34 -11.71 -7.40 -8.45
C ILE A 34 -12.53 -7.15 -9.72
N LYS A 35 -13.66 -7.83 -9.87
CA LYS A 35 -14.55 -7.66 -11.03
C LYS A 35 -15.05 -6.22 -11.16
N GLU A 36 -15.46 -5.59 -10.07
CA GLU A 36 -15.97 -4.21 -10.11
C GLU A 36 -14.86 -3.18 -10.35
N ILE A 37 -13.68 -3.39 -9.77
CA ILE A 37 -12.49 -2.54 -9.99
C ILE A 37 -12.04 -2.63 -11.45
N ALA A 38 -11.90 -3.84 -11.98
CA ALA A 38 -11.44 -4.11 -13.35
C ALA A 38 -12.34 -3.51 -14.44
N LYS A 39 -13.55 -3.05 -14.12
CA LYS A 39 -14.41 -2.33 -15.06
C LYS A 39 -13.92 -0.92 -15.38
N LYS A 40 -13.11 -0.32 -14.50
CA LYS A 40 -12.71 1.10 -14.58
C LYS A 40 -11.21 1.32 -14.45
N SER A 41 -10.52 0.43 -13.76
CA SER A 41 -9.12 0.60 -13.38
C SER A 41 -8.33 -0.68 -13.66
N GLU A 42 -7.02 -0.54 -13.77
CA GLU A 42 -6.10 -1.67 -13.94
C GLU A 42 -5.89 -2.37 -12.60
N VAL A 43 -6.24 -3.66 -12.49
CA VAL A 43 -5.91 -4.45 -11.29
C VAL A 43 -4.45 -4.86 -11.39
N ILE A 44 -3.64 -4.42 -10.42
CA ILE A 44 -2.20 -4.68 -10.37
C ILE A 44 -1.92 -5.99 -9.64
N SER A 45 -2.46 -6.14 -8.43
CA SER A 45 -2.15 -7.28 -7.58
C SER A 45 -3.19 -7.49 -6.47
N ILE A 46 -3.05 -8.61 -5.77
CA ILE A 46 -3.75 -8.91 -4.52
C ILE A 46 -2.67 -9.16 -3.48
N ASP A 47 -2.78 -8.54 -2.31
CA ASP A 47 -1.78 -8.63 -1.25
C ASP A 47 -2.45 -8.69 0.13
N GLN A 48 -1.65 -8.81 1.18
CA GLN A 48 -2.10 -8.77 2.57
C GLN A 48 -1.54 -7.54 3.29
N ALA A 49 -2.43 -6.80 3.94
CA ALA A 49 -2.06 -5.72 4.84
C ALA A 49 -1.80 -6.26 6.26
N ARG A 50 -1.75 -5.37 7.26
CA ARG A 50 -1.61 -5.77 8.66
C ARG A 50 -2.77 -6.71 9.05
N ASP A 51 -2.51 -7.66 9.94
CA ASP A 51 -3.47 -8.66 10.42
C ASP A 51 -4.02 -9.59 9.32
N GLU A 52 -3.20 -9.89 8.30
CA GLU A 52 -3.53 -10.80 7.18
C GLU A 52 -4.78 -10.38 6.38
N GLN A 53 -5.11 -9.08 6.42
CA GLN A 53 -6.26 -8.53 5.71
C GLN A 53 -5.98 -8.46 4.20
N TRP A 54 -6.73 -9.22 3.42
CA TRP A 54 -6.64 -9.21 1.96
C TRP A 54 -7.04 -7.85 1.38
N VAL A 55 -6.21 -7.36 0.47
CA VAL A 55 -6.41 -6.10 -0.24
C VAL A 55 -6.21 -6.29 -1.74
N VAL A 56 -6.91 -5.49 -2.54
CA VAL A 56 -6.70 -5.40 -3.99
C VAL A 56 -5.98 -4.10 -4.29
N ILE A 57 -4.88 -4.19 -5.00
CA ILE A 57 -4.11 -3.05 -5.49
C ILE A 57 -4.46 -2.84 -6.95
N TYR A 58 -4.76 -1.59 -7.30
CA TYR A 58 -5.15 -1.22 -8.66
C TYR A 58 -4.64 0.18 -8.99
N ALA A 59 -4.53 0.50 -10.27
CA ALA A 59 -4.00 1.76 -10.73
C ALA A 59 -4.94 2.43 -11.73
N ASP A 60 -4.99 3.75 -11.64
CA ASP A 60 -5.43 4.63 -12.73
C ASP A 60 -4.18 5.37 -13.22
N ARG A 61 -3.91 5.28 -14.53
CA ARG A 61 -2.72 5.85 -15.16
C ARG A 61 -3.13 6.73 -16.33
N ASP A 62 -2.51 7.88 -16.46
CA ASP A 62 -2.54 8.71 -17.66
C ASP A 62 -1.11 9.08 -18.10
N GLU A 63 -0.97 10.07 -18.98
CA GLU A 63 0.34 10.47 -19.52
C GLU A 63 1.22 11.21 -18.50
N GLU A 64 0.63 11.81 -17.46
CA GLU A 64 1.31 12.69 -16.51
C GLU A 64 1.34 12.12 -15.09
N VAL A 65 0.32 11.37 -14.70
CA VAL A 65 0.15 10.85 -13.34
C VAL A 65 -0.20 9.36 -13.32
N CYS A 66 0.23 8.72 -12.24
CA CYS A 66 -0.19 7.39 -11.86
C CYS A 66 -0.74 7.43 -10.43
N GLN A 67 -1.98 7.00 -10.25
CA GLN A 67 -2.58 6.84 -8.94
C GLN A 67 -2.70 5.35 -8.62
N LEU A 68 -1.85 4.88 -7.70
CA LEU A 68 -1.92 3.54 -7.16
C LEU A 68 -2.86 3.53 -5.95
N MET A 69 -3.83 2.63 -5.96
CA MET A 69 -4.94 2.57 -5.02
C MET A 69 -5.06 1.19 -4.39
N LEU A 70 -5.63 1.18 -3.20
CA LEU A 70 -5.84 -0.03 -2.41
C LEU A 70 -7.30 -0.07 -1.95
N HIS A 71 -7.91 -1.26 -2.04
CA HIS A 71 -9.24 -1.54 -1.50
C HIS A 71 -9.22 -2.77 -0.58
N ASP A 72 -9.81 -2.62 0.61
CA ASP A 72 -9.95 -3.67 1.62
C ASP A 72 -11.06 -4.69 1.26
N CYS A 73 -10.68 -5.97 1.18
CA CYS A 73 -11.61 -7.05 0.86
C CYS A 73 -12.51 -7.48 2.02
N THR A 74 -12.49 -6.83 3.17
CA THR A 74 -13.51 -7.00 4.22
C THR A 74 -14.83 -6.33 3.86
N LYS A 75 -14.84 -5.40 2.89
CA LYS A 75 -16.03 -4.67 2.43
C LYS A 75 -16.19 -4.68 0.91
N PRO A 76 -17.44 -4.55 0.39
CA PRO A 76 -17.67 -4.49 -1.04
C PRO A 76 -17.11 -3.19 -1.63
N PHE A 77 -16.51 -3.28 -2.82
CA PHE A 77 -16.07 -2.12 -3.57
C PHE A 77 -17.27 -1.31 -4.08
N ARG A 78 -17.28 -0.02 -3.77
CA ARG A 78 -18.35 0.92 -4.17
C ARG A 78 -17.81 2.13 -4.94
N GLY A 79 -16.67 1.97 -5.62
CA GLY A 79 -16.03 3.04 -6.39
C GLY A 79 -15.19 4.00 -5.56
N LYS A 80 -14.73 3.58 -4.37
CA LYS A 80 -13.80 4.33 -3.53
C LYS A 80 -12.69 3.40 -3.05
N TRP A 81 -11.46 3.91 -3.07
CA TRP A 81 -10.31 3.30 -2.42
C TRP A 81 -10.29 3.62 -0.93
N ASP A 82 -9.52 2.82 -0.19
CA ASP A 82 -9.24 3.00 1.24
C ASP A 82 -7.91 3.69 1.50
N SER A 83 -6.96 3.52 0.58
CA SER A 83 -5.72 4.27 0.53
C SER A 83 -5.24 4.43 -0.91
N ALA A 84 -4.48 5.48 -1.18
CA ALA A 84 -3.88 5.74 -2.48
C ALA A 84 -2.53 6.47 -2.33
N ILE A 85 -1.61 6.20 -3.25
CA ILE A 85 -0.41 6.99 -3.51
C ILE A 85 -0.54 7.55 -4.93
N GLN A 86 -0.45 8.86 -5.05
CA GLN A 86 -0.41 9.55 -6.34
C GLN A 86 1.03 9.94 -6.66
N VAL A 87 1.48 9.58 -7.85
CA VAL A 87 2.78 9.98 -8.39
C VAL A 87 2.65 10.70 -9.71
N GLU A 88 3.55 11.64 -9.95
CA GLU A 88 3.74 12.36 -11.21
C GLU A 88 4.95 11.77 -11.95
N TYR A 89 4.81 11.58 -13.26
CA TYR A 89 5.94 11.25 -14.13
C TYR A 89 6.76 12.51 -14.35
N ARG A 90 8.02 12.51 -13.89
CA ARG A 90 8.97 13.61 -14.09
C ARG A 90 10.10 13.21 -15.02
N GLU A 91 10.74 14.22 -15.59
CA GLU A 91 11.92 14.04 -16.44
C GLU A 91 13.02 13.23 -15.74
N GLY A 92 13.86 12.56 -16.52
CA GLY A 92 14.97 11.77 -16.00
C GLY A 92 14.52 10.48 -15.30
N SER A 93 13.47 9.82 -15.81
CA SER A 93 12.98 8.54 -15.30
C SER A 93 12.70 8.57 -13.80
N THR A 94 11.95 9.59 -13.36
CA THR A 94 11.62 9.80 -11.95
C THR A 94 10.12 9.76 -11.71
N LEU A 95 9.69 8.99 -10.73
CA LEU A 95 8.34 9.08 -10.15
C LEU A 95 8.39 10.05 -8.97
N HIS A 96 7.54 11.08 -8.97
CA HIS A 96 7.46 12.02 -7.86
C HIS A 96 6.17 11.83 -7.09
N ILE A 97 6.25 11.47 -5.81
CA ILE A 97 5.11 11.32 -4.91
C ILE A 97 4.51 12.70 -4.67
N ALA A 98 3.33 12.92 -5.24
CA ALA A 98 2.57 14.15 -5.04
C ALA A 98 1.70 14.07 -3.78
N ASP A 99 1.15 12.89 -3.48
CA ASP A 99 0.25 12.73 -2.34
C ASP A 99 0.14 11.28 -1.87
N ILE A 100 -0.10 11.10 -0.57
CA ILE A 100 -0.43 9.81 0.05
C ILE A 100 -1.66 10.02 0.93
N LYS A 101 -2.74 9.31 0.63
CA LYS A 101 -4.02 9.41 1.34
C LYS A 101 -4.49 8.05 1.81
N GLY A 102 -5.22 8.01 2.92
CA GLY A 102 -5.93 6.81 3.36
C GLY A 102 -5.97 6.61 4.87
N GLU A 103 -6.45 5.43 5.26
CA GLU A 103 -6.53 5.03 6.66
C GLU A 103 -5.14 4.80 7.29
N GLU A 104 -4.91 5.41 8.46
CA GLU A 104 -3.67 5.23 9.20
C GLU A 104 -3.65 3.89 9.98
N ASN A 105 -2.46 3.37 10.27
CA ASN A 105 -2.23 2.19 11.12
C ASN A 105 -2.77 0.84 10.61
N LYS A 106 -3.27 0.77 9.37
CA LYS A 106 -3.70 -0.48 8.69
C LYS A 106 -2.61 -1.20 7.91
N GLY A 107 -1.46 -0.56 7.71
CA GLY A 107 -0.38 -1.09 6.86
C GLY A 107 -0.54 -0.79 5.37
N TYR A 108 -1.65 -0.18 4.94
CA TYR A 108 -1.92 0.14 3.54
C TYR A 108 -0.85 0.99 2.86
N GLY A 109 -0.34 2.03 3.54
CA GLY A 109 0.75 2.84 3.00
C GLY A 109 2.03 2.02 2.74
N SER A 110 2.31 1.01 3.57
CA SER A 110 3.45 0.12 3.34
C SER A 110 3.26 -0.79 2.13
N VAL A 111 2.04 -1.33 1.96
CA VAL A 111 1.68 -2.14 0.79
C VAL A 111 1.80 -1.29 -0.47
N LEU A 112 1.16 -0.12 -0.52
CA LEU A 112 1.25 0.79 -1.67
C LEU A 112 2.68 1.21 -1.99
N MET A 113 3.51 1.48 -0.98
CA MET A 113 4.92 1.82 -1.19
C MET A 113 5.72 0.65 -1.77
N HIS A 114 5.41 -0.59 -1.38
CA HIS A 114 6.02 -1.78 -1.97
C HIS A 114 5.68 -1.88 -3.46
N HIS A 115 4.39 -1.85 -3.79
CA HIS A 115 3.90 -1.93 -5.17
C HIS A 115 4.39 -0.74 -6.03
N LEU A 116 4.52 0.47 -5.47
CA LEU A 116 5.09 1.61 -6.19
C LEU A 116 6.55 1.36 -6.61
N LYS A 117 7.34 0.68 -5.77
CA LYS A 117 8.72 0.32 -6.12
C LYS A 117 8.78 -0.79 -7.16
N GLU A 118 7.84 -1.72 -7.15
CA GLU A 118 7.71 -2.72 -8.21
C GLU A 118 7.39 -2.05 -9.54
N VAL A 119 6.42 -1.13 -9.57
CA VAL A 119 6.13 -0.31 -10.77
C VAL A 119 7.37 0.45 -11.23
N ALA A 120 8.12 1.07 -10.31
CA ALA A 120 9.36 1.76 -10.66
C ALA A 120 10.38 0.83 -11.32
N ARG A 121 10.52 -0.40 -10.85
CA ARG A 121 11.44 -1.40 -11.44
C ARG A 121 10.96 -1.91 -12.80
N GLU A 122 9.68 -2.27 -12.90
CA GLU A 122 9.08 -2.81 -14.12
C GLU A 122 9.17 -1.80 -15.27
N ASP A 123 8.88 -0.54 -14.97
CA ASP A 123 8.88 0.54 -15.95
C ASP A 123 10.25 1.22 -16.11
N ASN A 124 11.31 0.71 -15.44
CA ASN A 124 12.68 1.23 -15.46
C ASN A 124 12.83 2.70 -15.01
N PHE A 125 12.01 3.13 -14.05
CA PHE A 125 12.22 4.38 -13.33
C PHE A 125 13.43 4.26 -12.39
N GLN A 126 14.33 5.24 -12.47
CA GLN A 126 15.56 5.25 -11.70
C GLN A 126 15.35 5.73 -10.26
N TYR A 127 14.39 6.64 -10.08
CA TYR A 127 14.16 7.31 -8.81
C TYR A 127 12.68 7.39 -8.44
N ILE A 128 12.40 7.29 -7.15
CA ILE A 128 11.15 7.78 -6.55
C ILE A 128 11.52 8.95 -5.65
N THR A 129 10.87 10.09 -5.83
CA THR A 129 11.13 11.32 -5.08
C THR A 129 9.85 11.86 -4.44
N GLY A 130 9.97 12.87 -3.58
CA GLY A 130 8.84 13.57 -2.97
C GLY A 130 9.32 14.73 -2.12
N ASP A 131 8.42 15.69 -1.90
CA ASP A 131 8.69 16.86 -1.07
C ASP A 131 7.99 16.72 0.29
N ILE A 132 8.64 17.18 1.36
CA ILE A 132 8.03 17.42 2.67
C ILE A 132 7.92 18.92 2.80
N VAL A 133 6.70 19.45 2.92
CA VAL A 133 6.46 20.90 2.98
C VAL A 133 5.95 21.32 4.35
N GLU A 134 5.88 22.62 4.61
CA GLU A 134 5.52 23.19 5.92
C GLU A 134 4.28 22.56 6.57
N ARG A 135 3.24 22.26 5.78
CA ARG A 135 1.99 21.64 6.27
C ARG A 135 2.16 20.22 6.84
N ASP A 136 3.27 19.57 6.52
CA ASP A 136 3.59 18.22 6.97
C ASP A 136 4.32 18.22 8.33
N PHE A 137 4.77 19.40 8.81
CA PHE A 137 5.61 19.51 10.01
C PHE A 137 4.90 19.13 11.32
N ASP A 138 3.57 19.19 11.36
CA ASP A 138 2.80 18.66 12.49
C ASP A 138 3.01 17.15 12.70
N HIS A 139 3.48 16.44 11.66
CA HIS A 139 3.69 14.99 11.69
C HIS A 139 4.96 14.55 10.92
N VAL A 140 5.96 15.44 10.80
CA VAL A 140 7.18 15.19 10.03
C VAL A 140 7.99 14.02 10.57
N ASP A 141 8.04 13.82 11.90
CA ASP A 141 8.74 12.67 12.49
C ASP A 141 8.11 11.34 12.07
N ARG A 142 6.78 11.31 11.94
CA ARG A 142 6.05 10.13 11.46
C ARG A 142 6.35 9.87 9.98
N LEU A 143 6.39 10.91 9.15
CA LEU A 143 6.75 10.80 7.73
C LEU A 143 8.19 10.34 7.57
N LYS A 144 9.13 10.95 8.30
CA LYS A 144 10.53 10.54 8.33
C LYS A 144 10.64 9.06 8.69
N HIS A 145 9.98 8.62 9.77
CA HIS A 145 9.98 7.22 10.14
C HIS A 145 9.38 6.33 9.05
N PHE A 146 8.26 6.73 8.43
CA PHE A 146 7.60 6.00 7.36
C PHE A 146 8.48 5.86 6.11
N TYR A 147 9.14 6.92 5.65
CA TYR A 147 9.99 6.85 4.47
C TYR A 147 11.30 6.12 4.76
N SER A 148 11.92 6.35 5.92
CA SER A 148 13.15 5.66 6.32
C SER A 148 12.96 4.15 6.52
N LYS A 149 11.82 3.68 7.09
CA LYS A 149 11.54 2.22 7.15
C LYS A 149 11.37 1.59 5.76
N HIS A 150 11.06 2.41 4.76
CA HIS A 150 11.00 2.01 3.35
C HIS A 150 12.30 2.37 2.62
N HIS A 151 13.42 2.58 3.31
CA HIS A 151 14.74 2.78 2.71
C HIS A 151 14.84 4.01 1.79
N PHE A 152 14.03 5.05 2.01
CA PHE A 152 14.27 6.35 1.40
C PHE A 152 15.37 7.09 2.17
N ASP A 153 16.22 7.80 1.43
CA ASP A 153 17.05 8.87 1.97
C ASP A 153 16.15 10.07 2.24
N VAL A 154 16.07 10.49 3.51
CA VAL A 154 15.20 11.59 3.95
C VAL A 154 16.05 12.74 4.46
N LYS A 155 15.93 13.92 3.84
CA LYS A 155 16.55 15.16 4.32
C LYS A 155 15.46 16.14 4.73
N ILE A 156 15.60 16.71 5.93
CA ILE A 156 14.64 17.66 6.50
C ILE A 156 15.42 18.88 6.99
N ASP A 157 14.99 20.06 6.57
CA ASP A 157 15.39 21.34 7.11
C ASP A 157 14.30 21.84 8.05
N HIS A 158 14.60 21.85 9.36
CA HIS A 158 13.68 22.32 10.39
C HIS A 158 13.59 23.84 10.48
N GLN A 159 14.54 24.59 9.90
CA GLN A 159 14.52 26.05 9.89
C GLN A 159 13.60 26.57 8.78
N GLU A 160 13.77 26.05 7.57
CA GLU A 160 12.97 26.42 6.40
C GLU A 160 11.66 25.62 6.27
N GLN A 161 11.43 24.68 7.20
CA GLN A 161 10.27 23.79 7.22
C GLN A 161 10.02 23.11 5.87
N CYS A 162 11.08 22.52 5.31
CA CYS A 162 11.04 21.78 4.06
C CYS A 162 11.87 20.50 4.15
N GLY A 163 11.71 19.60 3.18
CA GLY A 163 12.48 18.38 3.08
C GLY A 163 12.28 17.67 1.75
N GLU A 164 13.15 16.71 1.49
CA GLU A 164 13.14 15.88 0.30
C GLU A 164 13.29 14.41 0.70
N ILE A 165 12.61 13.54 -0.05
CA ILE A 165 12.81 12.09 0.00
C ILE A 165 13.30 11.60 -1.35
N ILE A 166 14.25 10.68 -1.33
CA ILE A 166 14.77 10.05 -2.55
C ILE A 166 14.93 8.56 -2.28
N TRP A 167 14.42 7.74 -3.19
CA TRP A 167 14.68 6.32 -3.25
C TRP A 167 15.24 5.95 -4.62
N ASN A 168 16.17 5.01 -4.63
CA ASN A 168 16.67 4.33 -5.81
C ASN A 168 16.87 2.85 -5.48
N ASP A 169 16.91 2.00 -6.50
CA ASP A 169 17.03 0.54 -6.35
C ASP A 169 18.50 0.06 -6.26
N ARG A 170 19.39 0.87 -5.69
CA ARG A 170 20.84 0.59 -5.66
C ARG A 170 21.23 -0.56 -4.74
#